data_AF-A0A938WQR4-F1
#
_entry.id   AF-A0A938WQR4-F1
#
_cell.length_a   1.000
_cell.length_b   1.000
_cell.length_c   1.000
_cell.angle_alpha   90.00
_cell.angle_beta   90.00
_cell.angle_gamma   90.00
#
_symmetry.space_group_name_H-M   'P 1'
#
loop_
_entity.id
_entity.type
_entity.pdbx_description
1 polymer ?
#
loop_
_entity_poly.entity_id
_entity_poly.type
_entity_poly.pdbx_seq_one_letter_code
_entity_poly.pdbx_strand_id
1 'polypeptide(L)'
;MHDIMKLHKLFLLATVCCTLSACFKDEPANAECDIEKAWIHAENPQDMFYNLSDTLVNVLYTDNLITFDVKPQTDLTAIAPIFQVTPGATVSPASGSVQDFSHGPVTYKVKSEDGQWEREYYVYFNIVTRTETDTIRYDFEDFTINERHYYAWNHTLSRWDTGNGGYAMTGMATKYDPDQGKYVTDSMAFPTIPYADGYDGYAVKLTTQNTGAFGAMMNMRIAAGNLFIGAFDVSMAVTDAMKATRFGEPFDRTPSKFRGYYQYEPGEQYQDENGSTIADKTDQGDIYAVFYRNHNEANETIVLNGDDVKTSPYIVAIAQVTNIVPTNQWTEFEADFVFSEDIDQTLLNNRGYSLAIVFSSSVDGAYFKGAIGSTLLIDKVELICTDIQ
;
A
#
# COMPACT_ATOMS: atom_id res chain seq x y z
N MET A 1 63.96 -16.63 -25.73
CA MET A 1 63.17 -16.75 -24.48
C MET A 1 61.82 -16.00 -24.52
N HIS A 2 61.57 -15.13 -25.50
CA HIS A 2 60.31 -14.36 -25.59
C HIS A 2 59.18 -15.11 -26.33
N ASP A 3 59.50 -16.04 -27.24
CA ASP A 3 58.49 -16.79 -28.01
C ASP A 3 57.92 -18.03 -27.31
N ILE A 4 58.64 -18.61 -26.34
CA ILE A 4 58.16 -19.79 -25.57
C ILE A 4 57.05 -19.40 -24.57
N MET A 5 57.06 -18.16 -24.09
CA MET A 5 56.05 -17.62 -23.15
C MET A 5 54.70 -17.30 -23.81
N LYS A 6 54.67 -17.00 -25.12
CA LYS A 6 53.41 -16.74 -25.84
C LYS A 6 52.64 -18.03 -26.13
N LEU A 7 53.33 -19.14 -26.38
CA LEU A 7 52.70 -20.43 -26.67
C LEU A 7 52.05 -21.05 -25.41
N HIS A 8 52.64 -20.85 -24.23
CA HIS A 8 52.06 -21.32 -22.96
C HIS A 8 50.82 -20.53 -22.52
N LYS A 9 50.76 -19.22 -22.81
CA LYS A 9 49.56 -18.41 -22.55
C LYS A 9 48.41 -18.75 -23.49
N LEU A 10 48.69 -19.15 -24.73
CA LEU A 10 47.66 -19.58 -25.68
C LEU A 10 47.08 -20.96 -25.32
N PHE A 11 47.90 -21.87 -24.79
CA PHE A 11 47.43 -23.18 -24.32
C PHE A 11 46.62 -23.09 -23.02
N LEU A 12 46.97 -22.20 -22.08
CA LEU A 12 46.15 -21.97 -20.87
C LEU A 12 44.80 -21.30 -21.19
N LEU A 13 44.73 -20.43 -22.20
CA LEU A 13 43.47 -19.80 -22.61
C LEU A 13 42.55 -20.80 -23.32
N ALA A 14 43.11 -21.73 -24.09
CA ALA A 14 42.34 -22.78 -24.77
C ALA A 14 41.80 -23.85 -23.82
N THR A 15 42.47 -24.13 -22.69
CA THR A 15 41.95 -25.10 -21.70
C THR A 15 40.87 -24.51 -20.79
N VAL A 16 40.86 -23.19 -20.56
CA VAL A 16 39.79 -22.53 -19.79
C VAL A 16 38.49 -22.40 -20.62
N CYS A 17 38.58 -22.20 -21.94
CA CYS A 17 37.41 -22.11 -22.82
C CYS A 17 36.66 -23.43 -23.03
N CYS A 18 37.24 -24.60 -22.69
CA CYS A 18 36.55 -25.90 -22.79
C CYS A 18 35.88 -26.35 -21.49
N THR A 19 35.88 -25.53 -20.43
CA THR A 19 35.17 -25.82 -19.17
C THR A 19 33.88 -25.00 -18.98
N LEU A 20 33.56 -24.11 -19.92
CA LEU A 20 32.28 -23.41 -20.02
C LEU A 20 31.33 -24.15 -20.97
N SER A 21 31.29 -25.48 -20.90
CA SER A 21 30.05 -26.19 -21.22
C SER A 21 29.07 -25.80 -20.12
N ALA A 22 28.38 -24.67 -20.33
CA ALA A 22 27.16 -24.39 -19.62
C ALA A 22 26.30 -25.64 -19.78
N CYS A 23 26.19 -26.42 -18.70
CA CYS A 23 25.04 -27.29 -18.55
C CYS A 23 23.85 -26.35 -18.73
N PHE A 24 23.09 -26.52 -19.81
CA PHE A 24 21.69 -26.13 -19.83
C PHE A 24 21.02 -27.01 -18.77
N LYS A 25 21.24 -26.65 -17.51
CA LYS A 25 20.41 -27.13 -16.43
C LYS A 25 19.09 -26.46 -16.71
N ASP A 26 18.06 -27.25 -16.99
CA ASP A 26 16.70 -26.74 -17.11
C ASP A 26 16.47 -25.79 -15.94
N GLU A 27 15.96 -24.59 -16.24
CA GLU A 27 15.62 -23.64 -15.19
C GLU A 27 14.73 -24.36 -14.18
N PRO A 28 15.04 -24.25 -12.88
CA PRO A 28 14.22 -24.89 -11.87
C PRO A 28 12.78 -24.42 -12.02
N ALA A 29 11.84 -25.36 -11.95
CA ALA A 29 10.41 -25.07 -12.01
C ALA A 29 10.06 -23.95 -11.02
N ASN A 30 9.20 -23.02 -11.43
CA ASN A 30 8.84 -21.86 -10.65
C ASN A 30 8.15 -22.27 -9.34
N ALA A 31 8.60 -21.69 -8.23
CA ALA A 31 8.04 -21.90 -6.89
C ALA A 31 6.89 -20.93 -6.58
N GLU A 32 6.71 -19.87 -7.37
CA GLU A 32 5.66 -18.87 -7.17
C GLU A 32 4.29 -19.42 -7.54
N CYS A 33 3.27 -19.05 -6.78
CA CYS A 33 1.90 -19.52 -6.92
C CYS A 33 0.90 -18.38 -6.70
N ASP A 34 1.11 -17.26 -7.41
CA ASP A 34 0.32 -16.04 -7.23
C ASP A 34 -0.73 -15.87 -8.34
N ILE A 35 -1.88 -15.30 -7.99
CA ILE A 35 -2.76 -14.63 -8.95
C ILE A 35 -2.22 -13.21 -9.09
N GLU A 36 -1.82 -12.82 -10.31
CA GLU A 36 -1.28 -11.49 -10.61
C GLU A 36 -2.39 -10.53 -11.04
N LYS A 37 -3.37 -11.04 -11.78
CA LYS A 37 -4.55 -10.30 -12.23
C LYS A 37 -5.78 -11.18 -12.20
N ALA A 38 -6.91 -10.58 -11.88
CA ALA A 38 -8.23 -11.19 -12.02
C ALA A 38 -9.13 -10.26 -12.84
N TRP A 39 -9.94 -10.81 -13.73
CA TRP A 39 -10.91 -9.99 -14.47
C TRP A 39 -12.19 -10.76 -14.80
N ILE A 40 -13.26 -10.00 -15.06
CA ILE A 40 -14.58 -10.49 -15.43
C ILE A 40 -14.87 -10.16 -16.89
N HIS A 41 -15.24 -11.17 -17.67
CA HIS A 41 -15.83 -10.96 -18.98
C HIS A 41 -17.35 -10.93 -18.86
N ALA A 42 -17.95 -9.78 -19.16
CA ALA A 42 -19.40 -9.60 -19.23
C ALA A 42 -19.76 -9.05 -20.62
N GLU A 43 -20.90 -9.46 -21.17
CA GLU A 43 -21.37 -8.95 -22.48
C GLU A 43 -21.59 -7.43 -22.43
N ASN A 44 -22.20 -6.96 -21.35
CA ASN A 44 -22.40 -5.54 -21.05
C ASN A 44 -21.80 -5.21 -19.67
N PRO A 45 -20.49 -4.93 -19.57
CA PRO A 45 -19.83 -4.71 -18.28
C PRO A 45 -20.44 -3.56 -17.47
N GLN A 46 -21.00 -2.56 -18.14
CA GLN A 46 -21.63 -1.40 -17.49
C GLN A 46 -22.93 -1.74 -16.74
N ASP A 47 -23.56 -2.88 -17.00
CA ASP A 47 -24.72 -3.34 -16.22
C ASP A 47 -24.28 -3.83 -14.82
N MET A 48 -23.04 -4.33 -14.72
CA MET A 48 -22.46 -4.92 -13.51
C MET A 48 -21.51 -3.97 -12.78
N PHE A 49 -20.75 -3.15 -13.52
CA PHE A 49 -19.68 -2.31 -12.99
C PHE A 49 -19.95 -0.83 -13.20
N TYR A 50 -19.32 0.03 -12.40
CA TYR A 50 -19.43 1.48 -12.52
C TYR A 50 -18.56 2.03 -13.65
N ASN A 51 -17.34 1.52 -13.77
CA ASN A 51 -16.38 1.85 -14.83
C ASN A 51 -15.89 0.57 -15.52
N LEU A 52 -15.45 0.68 -16.78
CA LEU A 52 -14.93 -0.47 -17.53
C LEU A 52 -13.66 -1.06 -16.91
N SER A 53 -12.84 -0.21 -16.30
CA SER A 53 -11.64 -0.55 -15.54
C SER A 53 -11.93 -1.43 -14.32
N ASP A 54 -13.10 -1.30 -13.70
CA ASP A 54 -13.51 -2.09 -12.52
C ASP A 54 -13.66 -3.60 -12.83
N THR A 55 -13.70 -3.96 -14.11
CA THR A 55 -13.71 -5.36 -14.55
C THR A 55 -12.40 -6.09 -14.27
N LEU A 56 -11.31 -5.38 -13.98
CA LEU A 56 -9.97 -5.91 -13.79
C LEU A 56 -9.37 -5.46 -12.45
N VAL A 57 -8.89 -6.42 -11.69
CA VAL A 57 -8.14 -6.20 -10.45
C VAL A 57 -6.69 -6.62 -10.68
N ASN A 58 -5.75 -5.70 -10.45
CA ASN A 58 -4.34 -6.04 -10.29
C ASN A 58 -4.13 -6.47 -8.85
N VAL A 59 -3.72 -7.72 -8.63
CA VAL A 59 -3.65 -8.32 -7.30
C VAL A 59 -2.27 -8.04 -6.72
N LEU A 60 -2.22 -7.37 -5.56
CA LEU A 60 -0.96 -7.11 -4.88
C LEU A 60 -0.40 -8.40 -4.31
N TYR A 61 0.94 -8.50 -4.30
CA TYR A 61 1.64 -9.69 -3.81
C TYR A 61 1.28 -10.06 -2.36
N THR A 62 0.89 -9.09 -1.54
CA THR A 62 0.47 -9.28 -0.15
C THR A 62 -0.97 -9.76 0.00
N ASP A 63 -1.80 -9.61 -1.03
CA ASP A 63 -3.25 -9.77 -0.91
C ASP A 63 -3.65 -11.21 -1.25
N ASN A 64 -4.63 -11.73 -0.52
CA ASN A 64 -5.28 -13.00 -0.84
C ASN A 64 -6.80 -12.84 -1.02
N LEU A 65 -7.39 -11.71 -0.62
CA LEU A 65 -8.76 -11.35 -0.92
C LEU A 65 -8.79 -10.52 -2.21
N ILE A 66 -9.50 -11.00 -3.23
CA ILE A 66 -9.70 -10.31 -4.50
C ILE A 66 -11.17 -9.84 -4.52
N THR A 67 -11.38 -8.54 -4.43
CA THR A 67 -12.72 -7.96 -4.40
C THR A 67 -13.07 -7.30 -5.72
N PHE A 68 -14.23 -7.65 -6.27
CA PHE A 68 -14.88 -6.91 -7.36
C PHE A 68 -16.05 -6.11 -6.80
N ASP A 69 -15.95 -4.78 -6.89
CA ASP A 69 -17.05 -3.87 -6.56
C ASP A 69 -18.06 -3.84 -7.72
N VAL A 70 -19.30 -4.26 -7.44
CA VAL A 70 -20.37 -4.35 -8.43
C VAL A 70 -21.60 -3.53 -8.04
N LYS A 71 -22.39 -3.17 -9.04
CA LYS A 71 -23.64 -2.43 -8.88
C LYS A 71 -24.67 -3.24 -8.10
N PRO A 72 -25.62 -2.54 -7.43
CA PRO A 72 -26.81 -3.16 -6.90
C PRO A 72 -27.52 -4.01 -7.96
N GLN A 73 -28.10 -5.13 -7.54
CA GLN A 73 -28.88 -6.05 -8.39
C GLN A 73 -28.06 -6.89 -9.38
N THR A 74 -26.72 -6.84 -9.35
CA THR A 74 -25.88 -7.79 -10.08
C THR A 74 -26.22 -9.23 -9.67
N ASP A 75 -26.51 -10.10 -10.65
CA ASP A 75 -26.72 -11.53 -10.40
C ASP A 75 -25.38 -12.22 -10.15
N LEU A 76 -25.20 -12.72 -8.93
CA LEU A 76 -23.97 -13.39 -8.48
C LEU A 76 -24.03 -14.91 -8.58
N THR A 77 -25.13 -15.49 -9.07
CA THR A 77 -25.36 -16.95 -9.05
C THR A 77 -24.52 -17.72 -10.08
N ALA A 78 -23.99 -17.04 -11.09
CA ALA A 78 -23.20 -17.65 -12.16
C ALA A 78 -22.17 -16.66 -12.72
N ILE A 79 -20.99 -16.57 -12.10
CA ILE A 79 -19.89 -15.72 -12.57
C ILE A 79 -18.67 -16.60 -12.90
N ALA A 80 -17.95 -16.26 -13.96
CA ALA A 80 -16.74 -16.94 -14.40
C ALA A 80 -15.52 -15.99 -14.38
N PRO A 81 -14.86 -15.79 -13.21
CA PRO A 81 -13.66 -14.99 -13.14
C PRO A 81 -12.50 -15.63 -13.89
N ILE A 82 -11.71 -14.80 -14.57
CA ILE A 82 -10.51 -15.22 -15.29
C ILE A 82 -9.29 -14.69 -14.56
N PHE A 83 -8.27 -15.53 -14.43
CA PHE A 83 -7.04 -15.22 -13.73
C PHE A 83 -5.83 -15.30 -14.66
N GLN A 84 -4.91 -14.36 -14.46
CA GLN A 84 -3.51 -14.49 -14.83
C GLN A 84 -2.77 -14.94 -13.57
N VAL A 85 -2.15 -16.11 -13.64
CA VAL A 85 -1.32 -16.68 -12.56
C VAL A 85 0.15 -16.66 -12.96
N THR A 86 1.04 -16.81 -11.97
CA THR A 86 2.47 -16.94 -12.20
C THR A 86 2.79 -18.00 -13.25
N PRO A 87 3.77 -17.79 -14.15
CA PRO A 87 4.09 -18.74 -15.20
C PRO A 87 4.36 -20.15 -14.65
N GLY A 88 3.69 -21.15 -15.23
CA GLY A 88 3.80 -22.56 -14.83
C GLY A 88 2.87 -22.97 -13.68
N ALA A 89 2.27 -22.02 -12.94
CA ALA A 89 1.32 -22.34 -11.88
C ALA A 89 -0.05 -22.78 -12.42
N THR A 90 -0.82 -23.46 -11.58
CA THR A 90 -2.18 -23.92 -11.87
C THR A 90 -3.16 -23.41 -10.82
N VAL A 91 -4.41 -23.15 -11.20
CA VAL A 91 -5.46 -22.65 -10.30
C VAL A 91 -6.68 -23.58 -10.26
N SER A 92 -7.24 -23.79 -9.07
CA SER A 92 -8.44 -24.61 -8.84
C SER A 92 -9.41 -23.90 -7.87
N PRO A 93 -10.70 -23.68 -8.20
CA PRO A 93 -11.37 -24.00 -9.47
C PRO A 93 -10.67 -23.39 -10.69
N ALA A 94 -10.92 -23.98 -11.87
CA ALA A 94 -10.24 -23.54 -13.09
C ALA A 94 -10.57 -22.07 -13.41
N SER A 95 -9.59 -21.33 -13.90
CA SER A 95 -9.80 -19.99 -14.47
C SER A 95 -10.90 -20.02 -15.54
N GLY A 96 -11.87 -19.12 -15.44
CA GLY A 96 -13.06 -19.07 -16.31
C GLY A 96 -14.14 -20.13 -16.01
N SER A 97 -14.01 -20.91 -14.93
CA SER A 97 -15.11 -21.78 -14.48
C SER A 97 -16.21 -20.97 -13.80
N VAL A 98 -17.47 -21.32 -14.08
CA VAL A 98 -18.65 -20.68 -13.47
C VAL A 98 -18.77 -21.11 -12.01
N GLN A 99 -18.90 -20.13 -11.13
CA GLN A 99 -19.13 -20.30 -9.69
C GLN A 99 -20.32 -19.45 -9.22
N ASP A 100 -20.87 -19.80 -8.06
CA ASP A 100 -21.92 -19.04 -7.38
C ASP A 100 -21.31 -18.23 -6.23
N PHE A 101 -21.37 -16.90 -6.35
CA PHE A 101 -20.88 -15.94 -5.36
C PHE A 101 -22.00 -15.33 -4.51
N SER A 102 -23.26 -15.74 -4.71
CA SER A 102 -24.42 -15.19 -3.98
C SER A 102 -24.42 -15.55 -2.48
N HIS A 103 -23.58 -16.49 -2.07
CA HIS A 103 -23.46 -16.98 -0.69
C HIS A 103 -22.16 -16.56 0.01
N GLY A 104 -21.33 -15.72 -0.62
CA GLY A 104 -20.05 -15.26 -0.07
C GLY A 104 -18.86 -15.52 -1.00
N PRO A 105 -17.62 -15.34 -0.50
CA PRO A 105 -16.42 -15.54 -1.32
C PRO A 105 -16.22 -17.00 -1.73
N VAL A 106 -15.68 -17.21 -2.93
CA VAL A 106 -15.26 -18.52 -3.42
C VAL A 106 -13.75 -18.63 -3.30
N THR A 107 -13.27 -19.74 -2.73
CA THR A 107 -11.85 -20.02 -2.56
C THR A 107 -11.25 -20.60 -3.84
N TYR A 108 -10.17 -20.00 -4.32
CA TYR A 108 -9.32 -20.47 -5.40
C TYR A 108 -7.94 -20.80 -4.84
N LYS A 109 -7.40 -21.96 -5.21
CA LYS A 109 -6.10 -22.45 -4.79
C LYS A 109 -5.16 -22.43 -5.98
N VAL A 110 -4.09 -21.66 -5.87
CA VAL A 110 -3.01 -21.65 -6.85
C VAL A 110 -1.90 -22.56 -6.35
N LYS A 111 -1.38 -23.40 -7.24
CA LYS A 111 -0.29 -24.33 -6.97
C LYS A 111 0.88 -24.02 -7.91
N SER A 112 2.08 -23.94 -7.36
CA SER A 112 3.32 -23.63 -8.09
C SER A 112 3.63 -24.68 -9.17
N GLU A 113 4.49 -24.32 -10.12
CA GLU A 113 4.93 -25.23 -11.19
C GLU A 113 5.65 -26.46 -10.61
N ASP A 114 6.48 -26.26 -9.58
CA ASP A 114 7.17 -27.35 -8.87
C ASP A 114 6.24 -28.20 -7.98
N GLY A 115 5.00 -27.74 -7.79
CA GLY A 115 3.96 -28.37 -7.00
C GLY A 115 4.23 -28.49 -5.50
N GLN A 116 5.26 -27.81 -4.99
CA GLN A 116 5.64 -27.80 -3.57
C GLN A 116 4.95 -26.69 -2.78
N TRP A 117 4.46 -25.66 -3.47
CA TRP A 117 3.87 -24.48 -2.86
C TRP A 117 2.45 -24.27 -3.32
N GLU A 118 1.64 -23.72 -2.42
CA GLU A 118 0.25 -23.42 -2.67
C GLU A 118 -0.16 -22.16 -1.91
N ARG A 119 -1.06 -21.40 -2.52
CA ARG A 119 -1.65 -20.20 -1.94
C ARG A 119 -3.15 -20.19 -2.19
N GLU A 120 -3.91 -19.87 -1.15
CA GLU A 120 -5.35 -19.66 -1.26
C GLU A 120 -5.66 -18.20 -1.51
N TYR A 121 -6.62 -17.97 -2.41
CA TYR A 121 -7.23 -16.70 -2.72
C TYR A 121 -8.73 -16.79 -2.48
N TYR A 122 -9.33 -15.73 -1.96
CA TYR A 122 -10.76 -15.61 -1.75
C TYR A 122 -11.28 -14.56 -2.75
N VAL A 123 -12.05 -15.00 -3.74
CA VAL A 123 -12.66 -14.08 -4.71
C VAL A 123 -14.03 -13.67 -4.18
N TYR A 124 -14.25 -12.38 -4.04
CA TYR A 124 -15.44 -11.80 -3.44
C TYR A 124 -16.06 -10.75 -4.36
N PHE A 125 -17.39 -10.72 -4.42
CA PHE A 125 -18.14 -9.69 -5.10
C PHE A 125 -18.85 -8.84 -4.07
N ASN A 126 -18.42 -7.58 -3.96
CA ASN A 126 -18.99 -6.61 -3.06
C ASN A 126 -20.10 -5.86 -3.80
N ILE A 127 -21.36 -6.05 -3.38
CA ILE A 127 -22.45 -5.22 -3.90
C ILE A 127 -22.35 -3.85 -3.24
N VAL A 128 -21.92 -2.87 -4.02
CA VAL A 128 -21.70 -1.52 -3.51
C VAL A 128 -23.04 -0.84 -3.27
N THR A 129 -23.28 -0.49 -2.02
CA THR A 129 -24.34 0.44 -1.62
C THR A 129 -23.75 1.81 -1.36
N ARG A 130 -24.50 2.86 -1.67
CA ARG A 130 -24.05 4.24 -1.45
C ARG A 130 -23.76 4.47 0.03
N THR A 131 -22.70 5.19 0.35
CA THR A 131 -22.42 5.62 1.72
C THR A 131 -23.52 6.58 2.21
N GLU A 132 -24.39 6.15 3.13
CA GLU A 132 -25.50 7.00 3.60
C GLU A 132 -25.12 7.95 4.75
N THR A 133 -23.99 7.74 5.44
CA THR A 133 -23.56 8.58 6.57
C THR A 133 -22.90 9.89 6.13
N ASP A 134 -23.28 11.01 6.76
CA ASP A 134 -22.65 12.32 6.54
C ASP A 134 -21.30 12.46 7.27
N THR A 135 -21.00 11.53 8.18
CA THR A 135 -19.71 11.51 8.89
C THR A 135 -19.18 10.09 8.96
N ILE A 136 -17.97 9.91 8.44
CA ILE A 136 -17.20 8.68 8.57
C ILE A 136 -16.19 8.89 9.71
N ARG A 137 -16.09 7.92 10.61
CA ARG A 137 -15.28 8.01 11.83
C ARG A 137 -14.20 6.93 11.80
N TYR A 138 -12.99 7.31 12.20
CA TYR A 138 -11.86 6.42 12.39
C TYR A 138 -11.35 6.63 13.82
N ASP A 139 -11.62 5.65 14.68
CA ASP A 139 -11.21 5.63 16.09
C ASP A 139 -9.91 4.83 16.33
N PHE A 140 -9.48 4.03 15.34
CA PHE A 140 -8.25 3.24 15.35
C PHE A 140 -8.17 2.14 16.43
N GLU A 141 -9.31 1.69 16.93
CA GLU A 141 -9.41 0.65 17.97
C GLU A 141 -9.29 -0.77 17.41
N ASP A 142 -9.69 -0.98 16.15
CA ASP A 142 -9.66 -2.28 15.50
C ASP A 142 -8.38 -2.44 14.67
N PHE A 143 -7.46 -3.24 15.22
CA PHE A 143 -6.21 -3.60 14.56
C PHE A 143 -5.82 -5.05 14.86
N THR A 144 -5.06 -5.64 13.94
CA THR A 144 -4.53 -7.00 14.07
C THR A 144 -3.06 -7.05 13.71
N ILE A 145 -2.35 -8.07 14.21
CA ILE A 145 -1.00 -8.37 13.72
C ILE A 145 -1.15 -9.33 12.54
N ASN A 146 -0.64 -8.94 11.38
CA ASN A 146 -0.70 -9.79 10.18
C ASN A 146 0.38 -10.87 10.18
N GLU A 147 0.37 -11.72 9.15
CA GLU A 147 1.34 -12.82 8.97
C GLU A 147 2.80 -12.34 8.82
N ARG A 148 3.00 -11.06 8.52
CA ARG A 148 4.32 -10.41 8.41
C ARG A 148 4.76 -9.72 9.72
N HIS A 149 4.03 -9.97 10.81
CA HIS A 149 4.34 -9.53 12.17
C HIS A 149 4.30 -8.02 12.43
N TYR A 150 3.55 -7.26 11.63
CA TYR A 150 3.25 -5.84 11.91
C TYR A 150 1.74 -5.59 12.00
N TYR A 151 1.39 -4.46 12.61
CA TYR A 151 0.00 -4.07 12.82
C TYR A 151 -0.67 -3.57 11.53
N ALA A 152 -1.91 -3.98 11.32
CA ALA A 152 -2.81 -3.50 10.28
C ALA A 152 -4.14 -3.05 10.92
N TRP A 153 -4.69 -1.94 10.44
CA TRP A 153 -5.94 -1.37 10.95
C TRP A 153 -7.11 -1.79 10.09
N ASN A 154 -8.19 -2.25 10.73
CA ASN A 154 -9.39 -2.70 10.06
C ASN A 154 -10.43 -1.58 10.07
N HIS A 155 -11.13 -1.40 8.95
CA HIS A 155 -12.29 -0.53 8.89
C HIS A 155 -13.25 -1.02 7.80
N THR A 156 -14.56 -0.86 8.02
CA THR A 156 -15.59 -1.41 7.12
C THR A 156 -15.70 -0.65 5.79
N LEU A 157 -15.32 0.63 5.77
CA LEU A 157 -15.46 1.49 4.59
C LEU A 157 -14.14 1.86 3.92
N SER A 158 -13.00 1.56 4.55
CA SER A 158 -11.71 2.09 4.09
C SER A 158 -10.61 1.09 4.36
N ARG A 159 -9.76 0.88 3.34
CA ARG A 159 -8.53 0.11 3.47
C ARG A 159 -7.44 1.02 4.01
N TRP A 160 -7.03 0.79 5.25
CA TRP A 160 -5.82 1.41 5.79
C TRP A 160 -4.59 0.59 5.44
N ASP A 161 -3.51 1.26 5.06
CA ASP A 161 -2.21 0.64 4.86
C ASP A 161 -1.08 1.54 5.38
N THR A 162 0.12 0.96 5.44
CA THR A 162 1.32 1.57 6.03
C THR A 162 2.57 1.15 5.25
N GLY A 163 3.67 1.87 5.45
CA GLY A 163 4.99 1.48 4.98
C GLY A 163 5.64 0.35 5.78
N ASN A 164 4.95 -0.26 6.76
CA ASN A 164 5.53 -1.30 7.62
C ASN A 164 6.02 -2.52 6.81
N GLY A 165 5.34 -2.88 5.73
CA GLY A 165 5.77 -3.95 4.84
C GLY A 165 7.15 -3.70 4.22
N GLY A 166 7.44 -2.45 3.84
CA GLY A 166 8.76 -2.03 3.37
C GLY A 166 9.79 -2.00 4.51
N TYR A 167 9.41 -1.51 5.69
CA TYR A 167 10.31 -1.49 6.85
C TYR A 167 10.73 -2.89 7.32
N ALA A 168 9.83 -3.88 7.22
CA ALA A 168 10.14 -5.28 7.54
C ALA A 168 11.36 -5.79 6.75
N MET A 169 11.52 -5.36 5.49
CA MET A 169 12.63 -5.77 4.62
C MET A 169 14.00 -5.28 5.10
N THR A 170 14.04 -4.23 5.92
CA THR A 170 15.28 -3.71 6.49
C THR A 170 15.88 -4.65 7.55
N GLY A 171 15.06 -5.55 8.11
CA GLY A 171 15.42 -6.41 9.23
C GLY A 171 15.56 -5.68 10.57
N MET A 172 15.31 -4.37 10.64
CA MET A 172 15.53 -3.57 11.86
C MET A 172 14.56 -3.93 13.00
N ALA A 173 13.36 -4.39 12.67
CA ALA A 173 12.38 -4.91 13.64
C ALA A 173 12.66 -6.36 14.07
N THR A 174 13.66 -7.03 13.50
CA THR A 174 13.93 -8.46 13.72
C THR A 174 15.27 -8.65 14.41
N LYS A 175 15.27 -9.40 15.52
CA LYS A 175 16.49 -9.68 16.30
C LYS A 175 16.63 -11.18 16.56
N TYR A 176 17.87 -11.65 16.69
CA TYR A 176 18.12 -13.03 17.10
C TYR A 176 17.80 -13.19 18.59
N ASP A 177 16.87 -14.10 18.90
CA ASP A 177 16.55 -14.52 20.26
C ASP A 177 17.39 -15.78 20.59
N PRO A 178 18.42 -15.65 21.45
CA PRO A 178 19.29 -16.77 21.81
C PRO A 178 18.58 -17.84 22.65
N ASP A 179 17.52 -17.47 23.38
CA ASP A 179 16.77 -18.40 24.22
C ASP A 179 15.85 -19.29 23.36
N GLN A 180 15.36 -18.76 22.24
CA GLN A 180 14.55 -19.50 21.26
C GLN A 180 15.36 -20.07 20.09
N GLY A 181 16.63 -19.69 19.97
CA GLY A 181 17.52 -20.12 18.88
C GLY A 181 17.07 -19.67 17.48
N LYS A 182 16.24 -18.63 17.38
CA LYS A 182 15.64 -18.15 16.12
C LYS A 182 15.56 -16.63 16.07
N TYR A 183 15.36 -16.10 14.87
CA TYR A 183 15.01 -14.69 14.70
C TYR A 183 13.55 -14.44 15.09
N VAL A 184 13.30 -13.35 15.81
CA VAL A 184 11.98 -12.91 16.26
C VAL A 184 11.77 -11.46 15.85
N THR A 185 10.61 -11.18 15.28
CA THR A 185 10.19 -9.83 14.90
C THR A 185 9.38 -9.20 16.02
N ASP A 186 9.79 -8.00 16.44
CA ASP A 186 9.08 -7.18 17.42
C ASP A 186 8.08 -6.26 16.70
N SER A 187 6.80 -6.57 16.80
CA SER A 187 5.72 -5.78 16.17
C SER A 187 5.65 -4.33 16.66
N MET A 188 6.20 -4.03 17.85
CA MET A 188 6.24 -2.66 18.39
C MET A 188 7.45 -1.86 17.90
N ALA A 189 8.38 -2.49 17.17
CA ALA A 189 9.56 -1.83 16.61
C ALA A 189 9.32 -1.23 15.22
N PHE A 190 8.10 -1.32 14.69
CA PHE A 190 7.74 -0.77 13.38
C PHE A 190 7.48 0.76 13.41
N PRO A 191 7.55 1.45 12.25
CA PRO A 191 7.23 2.87 12.15
C PRO A 191 5.79 3.21 12.51
N THR A 192 4.84 2.31 12.26
CA THR A 192 3.42 2.53 12.53
C THR A 192 2.88 1.45 13.46
N ILE A 193 2.47 1.83 14.67
CA ILE A 193 2.05 0.91 15.75
C ILE A 193 0.83 1.48 16.51
N PRO A 194 0.03 0.64 17.20
CA PRO A 194 -1.00 1.13 18.11
C PRO A 194 -0.38 1.76 19.37
N TYR A 195 -1.09 2.70 19.96
CA TYR A 195 -0.69 3.43 21.17
C TYR A 195 -1.81 3.43 22.19
N ALA A 196 -1.59 2.83 23.36
CA ALA A 196 -2.63 2.55 24.34
C ALA A 196 -3.17 3.77 25.10
N ASP A 197 -2.42 4.88 25.11
CA ASP A 197 -2.81 6.11 25.81
C ASP A 197 -3.35 7.15 24.80
N GLY A 198 -4.35 6.74 24.02
CA GLY A 198 -5.04 7.58 23.04
C GLY A 198 -5.74 8.79 23.65
N TYR A 199 -6.34 9.62 22.80
CA TYR A 199 -7.28 10.64 23.25
C TYR A 199 -8.48 9.98 23.94
N ASP A 200 -8.96 8.88 23.36
CA ASP A 200 -9.91 7.97 23.97
C ASP A 200 -9.68 6.56 23.41
N GLY A 201 -9.19 5.63 24.25
CA GLY A 201 -8.83 4.28 23.84
C GLY A 201 -7.45 4.19 23.18
N TYR A 202 -7.30 3.40 22.12
CA TYR A 202 -6.07 3.30 21.35
C TYR A 202 -5.99 4.39 20.29
N ALA A 203 -4.81 4.96 20.12
CA ALA A 203 -4.45 5.83 19.00
C ALA A 203 -3.46 5.13 18.05
N VAL A 204 -3.14 5.78 16.94
CA VAL A 204 -2.04 5.38 16.05
C VAL A 204 -0.80 6.18 16.41
N LYS A 205 0.33 5.49 16.58
CA LYS A 205 1.65 6.10 16.72
C LYS A 205 2.47 5.88 15.46
N LEU A 206 2.90 6.98 14.88
CA LEU A 206 3.75 7.07 13.72
C LEU A 206 5.10 7.61 14.15
N THR A 207 6.18 6.86 13.95
CA THR A 207 7.53 7.29 14.30
C THR A 207 8.49 7.11 13.14
N THR A 208 9.23 8.17 12.80
CA THR A 208 10.28 8.12 11.79
C THR A 208 11.45 7.31 12.31
N GLN A 209 11.78 6.21 11.62
CA GLN A 209 12.75 5.23 12.06
C GLN A 209 13.97 5.16 11.14
N ASN A 210 15.10 4.75 11.71
CA ASN A 210 16.30 4.39 10.96
C ASN A 210 16.10 3.03 10.27
N THR A 211 16.52 2.92 9.02
CA THR A 211 16.43 1.70 8.19
C THR A 211 17.73 0.88 8.17
N GLY A 212 18.73 1.29 8.94
CA GLY A 212 19.97 0.56 9.16
C GLY A 212 20.88 0.49 7.93
N ALA A 213 21.82 -0.46 7.98
CA ALA A 213 22.83 -0.61 6.93
C ALA A 213 22.23 -0.99 5.56
N PHE A 214 21.16 -1.79 5.56
CA PHE A 214 20.46 -2.16 4.33
C PHE A 214 19.79 -0.95 3.68
N GLY A 215 18.98 -0.20 4.44
CA GLY A 215 18.34 1.01 3.90
C GLY A 215 19.36 2.05 3.44
N ALA A 216 20.47 2.22 4.18
CA ALA A 216 21.57 3.09 3.76
C ALA A 216 22.22 2.66 2.43
N MET A 217 22.34 1.36 2.16
CA MET A 217 22.84 0.83 0.88
C MET A 217 21.90 1.14 -0.28
N MET A 218 20.58 1.16 -0.01
CA MET A 218 19.53 1.47 -0.99
C MET A 218 19.21 2.97 -1.11
N ASN A 219 19.95 3.86 -0.42
CA ASN A 219 19.64 5.29 -0.29
C ASN A 219 18.24 5.59 0.31
N MET A 220 17.72 4.68 1.11
CA MET A 220 16.44 4.79 1.82
C MET A 220 16.71 4.86 3.31
N ARG A 221 17.35 5.93 3.80
CA ARG A 221 18.00 5.98 5.13
C ARG A 221 17.05 6.12 6.33
N ILE A 222 15.82 6.53 6.08
CA ILE A 222 14.75 6.60 7.08
C ILE A 222 13.47 6.01 6.51
N ALA A 223 12.57 5.61 7.40
CA ALA A 223 11.20 5.29 7.08
C ALA A 223 10.31 6.14 7.99
N ALA A 224 9.58 7.09 7.41
CA ALA A 224 8.56 7.81 8.17
C ALA A 224 7.46 6.84 8.59
N GLY A 225 6.97 6.98 9.83
CA GLY A 225 5.73 6.32 10.23
C GLY A 225 4.60 6.96 9.44
N ASN A 226 3.80 6.13 8.77
CA ASN A 226 2.67 6.59 8.00
C ASN A 226 1.46 5.66 8.14
N LEU A 227 0.28 6.23 7.93
CA LEU A 227 -0.98 5.51 7.82
C LEU A 227 -1.81 6.21 6.76
N PHE A 228 -2.31 5.46 5.78
CA PHE A 228 -3.03 6.05 4.66
C PHE A 228 -4.15 5.16 4.14
N ILE A 229 -5.18 5.79 3.57
CA ILE A 229 -6.22 5.08 2.80
C ILE A 229 -5.65 4.70 1.43
N GLY A 230 -5.70 3.41 1.12
CA GLY A 230 -5.19 2.83 -0.12
C GLY A 230 -4.42 1.53 0.15
N ALA A 231 -3.34 1.30 -0.58
CA ALA A 231 -2.57 0.07 -0.49
C ALA A 231 -1.06 0.29 -0.62
N PHE A 232 -0.28 -0.59 0.01
CA PHE A 232 1.17 -0.61 -0.10
C PHE A 232 1.66 -1.79 -0.95
N ASP A 233 2.24 -1.50 -2.12
CA ASP A 233 2.88 -2.49 -2.98
C ASP A 233 4.32 -2.76 -2.52
N VAL A 234 4.48 -3.76 -1.67
CA VAL A 234 5.80 -4.16 -1.14
C VAL A 234 6.79 -4.57 -2.24
N SER A 235 6.33 -5.03 -3.40
CA SER A 235 7.22 -5.40 -4.51
C SER A 235 7.94 -4.19 -5.10
N MET A 236 7.35 -3.00 -4.96
CA MET A 236 7.91 -1.72 -5.38
C MET A 236 8.76 -1.05 -4.31
N ALA A 237 8.69 -1.50 -3.05
CA ALA A 237 9.26 -0.79 -1.90
C ALA A 237 10.75 -0.46 -2.05
N VAL A 238 11.53 -1.30 -2.75
CA VAL A 238 12.98 -1.14 -2.92
C VAL A 238 13.36 -0.67 -4.34
N THR A 239 12.49 -0.88 -5.33
CA THR A 239 12.75 -0.52 -6.73
C THR A 239 12.26 0.88 -7.07
N ASP A 240 11.10 1.27 -6.52
CA ASP A 240 10.47 2.57 -6.68
C ASP A 240 9.56 2.86 -5.48
N ALA A 241 10.19 3.23 -4.36
CA ALA A 241 9.53 3.38 -3.06
C ALA A 241 8.36 4.38 -3.08
N MET A 242 8.42 5.39 -3.94
CA MET A 242 7.35 6.39 -4.07
C MET A 242 6.10 5.79 -4.68
N LYS A 243 6.26 4.87 -5.65
CA LYS A 243 5.14 4.14 -6.25
C LYS A 243 4.61 2.99 -5.40
N ALA A 244 5.36 2.57 -4.38
CA ALA A 244 4.89 1.56 -3.43
C ALA A 244 3.67 2.03 -2.64
N THR A 245 3.57 3.31 -2.29
CA THR A 245 2.36 3.88 -1.67
C THR A 245 1.34 4.22 -2.75
N ARG A 246 0.23 3.48 -2.79
CA ARG A 246 -0.89 3.72 -3.69
C ARG A 246 -2.02 4.36 -2.90
N PHE A 247 -2.25 5.64 -3.11
CA PHE A 247 -3.17 6.43 -2.31
C PHE A 247 -4.56 6.46 -2.94
N GLY A 248 -5.54 6.24 -2.10
CA GLY A 248 -6.94 6.47 -2.39
C GLY A 248 -7.75 5.22 -2.69
N GLU A 249 -9.01 5.27 -2.30
CA GLU A 249 -10.05 4.28 -2.63
C GLU A 249 -11.21 5.00 -3.31
N PRO A 250 -11.97 4.36 -4.23
CA PRO A 250 -13.14 4.98 -4.84
C PRO A 250 -14.14 5.48 -3.78
N PHE A 251 -14.61 6.71 -3.97
CA PHE A 251 -15.42 7.44 -3.00
C PHE A 251 -16.64 8.10 -3.67
N ASP A 252 -17.80 8.02 -3.01
CA ASP A 252 -19.11 8.33 -3.59
C ASP A 252 -19.86 9.46 -2.88
N ARG A 253 -19.13 10.23 -2.04
CA ARG A 253 -19.62 11.40 -1.32
C ARG A 253 -18.74 12.61 -1.61
N THR A 254 -19.31 13.80 -1.50
CA THR A 254 -18.54 15.05 -1.56
C THR A 254 -17.97 15.33 -0.16
N PRO A 255 -16.65 15.25 0.04
CA PRO A 255 -16.04 15.59 1.32
C PRO A 255 -16.10 17.10 1.54
N SER A 256 -16.34 17.54 2.78
CA SER A 256 -16.39 18.96 3.12
C SER A 256 -15.30 19.34 4.12
N LYS A 257 -15.09 18.50 5.12
CA LYS A 257 -14.19 18.80 6.24
C LYS A 257 -13.57 17.54 6.81
N PHE A 258 -12.37 17.70 7.32
CA PHE A 258 -11.58 16.65 7.94
C PHE A 258 -11.04 17.14 9.28
N ARG A 259 -11.26 16.39 10.36
CA ARG A 259 -10.84 16.78 11.72
C ARG A 259 -10.42 15.58 12.56
N GLY A 260 -9.79 15.83 13.70
CA GLY A 260 -9.39 14.80 14.65
C GLY A 260 -8.46 15.36 15.72
N TYR A 261 -7.72 14.49 16.41
CA TYR A 261 -6.77 14.89 17.44
C TYR A 261 -5.37 14.41 17.12
N TYR A 262 -4.36 15.22 17.48
CA TYR A 262 -2.96 14.85 17.33
C TYR A 262 -2.11 15.23 18.54
N GLN A 263 -0.98 14.54 18.65
CA GLN A 263 0.22 15.02 19.36
C GLN A 263 1.41 14.92 18.42
N TYR A 264 2.37 15.84 18.55
CA TYR A 264 3.57 15.81 17.71
C TYR A 264 4.82 16.16 18.50
N GLU A 265 5.86 15.37 18.31
CA GLU A 265 7.21 15.61 18.83
C GLU A 265 8.22 15.40 17.70
N PRO A 266 8.94 16.45 17.25
CA PRO A 266 9.96 16.28 16.22
C PRO A 266 11.18 15.56 16.77
N GLY A 267 11.83 14.75 15.94
CA GLY A 267 13.11 14.14 16.26
C GLY A 267 14.22 15.20 16.39
N GLU A 268 15.28 14.88 17.12
CA GLU A 268 16.31 15.86 17.48
C GLU A 268 17.09 16.42 16.28
N GLN A 269 17.39 15.57 15.29
CA GLN A 269 18.28 15.92 14.19
C GLN A 269 17.60 15.65 12.85
N TYR A 270 17.22 16.72 12.16
CA TYR A 270 16.78 16.64 10.79
C TYR A 270 17.95 16.22 9.89
N GLN A 271 17.72 15.27 8.99
CA GLN A 271 18.68 14.82 7.99
C GLN A 271 18.11 14.88 6.56
N ASP A 272 19.01 15.13 5.60
CA ASP A 272 18.71 15.04 4.18
C ASP A 272 18.71 13.59 3.67
N GLU A 273 18.47 13.40 2.36
CA GLU A 273 18.41 12.10 1.70
C GLU A 273 19.72 11.30 1.81
N ASN A 274 20.85 11.98 2.05
CA ASN A 274 22.16 11.36 2.21
C ASN A 274 22.46 11.00 3.66
N GLY A 275 21.57 11.33 4.60
CA GLY A 275 21.76 11.17 6.03
C GLY A 275 22.64 12.27 6.65
N SER A 276 22.84 13.39 5.95
CA SER A 276 23.58 14.54 6.49
C SER A 276 22.65 15.37 7.35
N THR A 277 23.07 15.65 8.58
CA THR A 277 22.32 16.54 9.47
C THR A 277 22.23 17.94 8.89
N ILE A 278 21.01 18.49 8.83
CA ILE A 278 20.76 19.88 8.43
C ILE A 278 20.50 20.70 9.70
N ALA A 279 21.48 21.54 10.05
CA ALA A 279 21.34 22.44 11.19
C ALA A 279 20.15 23.39 11.00
N ASP A 280 19.53 23.78 12.11
CA ASP A 280 18.42 24.75 12.18
C ASP A 280 17.14 24.37 11.40
N LYS A 281 17.04 23.13 10.88
CA LYS A 281 15.78 22.58 10.36
C LYS A 281 15.15 21.66 11.41
N THR A 282 13.92 21.95 11.77
CA THR A 282 13.08 21.09 12.63
C THR A 282 12.11 20.34 11.73
N ASP A 283 11.95 19.05 12.00
CA ASP A 283 10.99 18.22 11.27
C ASP A 283 9.55 18.59 11.62
N GLN A 284 8.61 18.23 10.74
CA GLN A 284 7.18 18.44 10.95
C GLN A 284 6.41 17.19 10.57
N GLY A 285 5.32 16.91 11.28
CA GLY A 285 4.35 15.91 10.87
C GLY A 285 3.55 16.42 9.67
N ASP A 286 2.77 15.54 9.08
CA ASP A 286 1.90 15.88 7.96
C ASP A 286 0.57 15.13 8.07
N ILE A 287 -0.51 15.87 7.93
CA ILE A 287 -1.88 15.39 8.09
C ILE A 287 -2.73 16.01 6.98
N TYR A 288 -3.22 15.19 6.06
CA TYR A 288 -3.99 15.68 4.92
C TYR A 288 -4.93 14.64 4.33
N ALA A 289 -5.88 15.12 3.55
CA ALA A 289 -6.77 14.32 2.72
C ALA A 289 -6.84 14.91 1.30
N VAL A 290 -6.94 14.02 0.30
CA VAL A 290 -6.93 14.36 -1.12
C VAL A 290 -8.11 13.68 -1.80
N PHE A 291 -8.89 14.46 -2.53
CA PHE A 291 -10.01 14.01 -3.34
C PHE A 291 -9.71 14.28 -4.81
N TYR A 292 -9.75 13.25 -5.65
CA TYR A 292 -9.23 13.33 -7.02
C TYR A 292 -10.03 12.47 -7.99
N ARG A 293 -10.01 12.83 -9.28
CA ARG A 293 -10.59 12.01 -10.34
C ARG A 293 -9.77 10.75 -10.52
N ASN A 294 -10.39 9.58 -10.41
CA ASN A 294 -9.68 8.31 -10.48
C ASN A 294 -9.56 7.75 -11.91
N HIS A 295 -9.97 8.52 -12.91
CA HIS A 295 -9.79 8.21 -14.32
C HIS A 295 -9.41 9.46 -15.11
N ASN A 296 -8.60 9.26 -16.14
CA ASN A 296 -8.35 10.30 -17.14
C ASN A 296 -9.43 10.33 -18.24
N GLU A 297 -9.28 11.23 -19.20
CA GLU A 297 -10.19 11.41 -20.33
C GLU A 297 -10.24 10.19 -21.28
N ALA A 298 -9.22 9.33 -21.24
CA ALA A 298 -9.16 8.07 -21.98
C ALA A 298 -9.74 6.89 -21.17
N ASN A 299 -10.32 7.15 -20.00
CA ASN A 299 -10.87 6.16 -19.07
C ASN A 299 -9.81 5.17 -18.52
N GLU A 300 -8.54 5.60 -18.48
CA GLU A 300 -7.48 4.87 -17.81
C GLU A 300 -7.49 5.21 -16.32
N THR A 301 -7.28 4.22 -15.47
CA THR A 301 -7.29 4.40 -14.01
C THR A 301 -6.11 5.24 -13.55
N ILE A 302 -6.40 6.18 -12.65
CA ILE A 302 -5.43 7.04 -11.96
C ILE A 302 -5.38 6.60 -10.50
N VAL A 303 -4.18 6.29 -10.02
CA VAL A 303 -3.91 6.02 -8.60
C VAL A 303 -2.74 6.92 -8.20
N LEU A 304 -2.99 7.81 -7.25
CA LEU A 304 -1.95 8.71 -6.77
C LEU A 304 -0.90 7.92 -5.99
N ASN A 305 0.31 8.43 -5.95
CA ASN A 305 1.40 7.81 -5.20
C ASN A 305 2.31 8.87 -4.57
N GLY A 306 3.42 8.44 -3.97
CA GLY A 306 4.34 9.33 -3.25
C GLY A 306 4.82 10.51 -4.11
N ASP A 307 4.95 10.33 -5.43
CA ASP A 307 5.47 11.36 -6.32
C ASP A 307 4.50 12.53 -6.52
N ASP A 308 3.19 12.27 -6.47
CA ASP A 308 2.17 13.19 -6.99
C ASP A 308 0.94 13.38 -6.10
N VAL A 309 0.88 12.75 -4.92
CA VAL A 309 -0.32 12.77 -4.06
C VAL A 309 -0.84 14.16 -3.70
N LYS A 310 0.01 15.20 -3.72
CA LYS A 310 -0.39 16.61 -3.47
C LYS A 310 -0.32 17.52 -4.69
N THR A 311 0.17 17.02 -5.82
CA THR A 311 0.54 17.85 -6.98
C THR A 311 -0.08 17.37 -8.29
N SER A 312 -0.69 16.18 -8.29
CA SER A 312 -1.32 15.60 -9.47
C SER A 312 -2.40 16.53 -10.03
N PRO A 313 -2.46 16.69 -11.37
CA PRO A 313 -3.48 17.54 -12.01
C PRO A 313 -4.90 16.97 -11.87
N TYR A 314 -5.05 15.72 -11.44
CA TYR A 314 -6.35 15.08 -11.23
C TYR A 314 -6.96 15.40 -9.85
N ILE A 315 -6.21 16.10 -8.98
CA ILE A 315 -6.69 16.52 -7.67
C ILE A 315 -7.75 17.61 -7.82
N VAL A 316 -8.91 17.35 -7.23
CA VAL A 316 -10.07 18.22 -7.24
C VAL A 316 -10.20 18.98 -5.92
N ALA A 317 -9.82 18.35 -4.80
CA ALA A 317 -9.76 19.04 -3.52
C ALA A 317 -8.68 18.48 -2.59
N ILE A 318 -8.13 19.35 -1.75
CA ILE A 318 -7.21 18.99 -0.67
C ILE A 318 -7.71 19.62 0.63
N ALA A 319 -7.73 18.83 1.70
CA ALA A 319 -7.79 19.33 3.08
C ALA A 319 -6.44 19.04 3.73
N GLN A 320 -5.68 20.08 4.09
CA GLN A 320 -4.38 19.91 4.74
C GLN A 320 -4.34 20.70 6.04
N VAL A 321 -3.92 20.04 7.12
CA VAL A 321 -3.67 20.70 8.40
C VAL A 321 -2.37 21.47 8.26
N THR A 322 -2.47 22.79 8.26
CA THR A 322 -1.28 23.67 8.22
C THR A 322 -0.74 23.89 9.62
N ASN A 323 0.58 24.01 9.74
CA ASN A 323 1.28 24.33 10.99
C ASN A 323 1.04 23.32 12.12
N ILE A 324 1.38 22.05 11.90
CA ILE A 324 1.43 21.06 12.98
C ILE A 324 2.49 21.51 13.99
N VAL A 325 2.04 21.93 15.17
CA VAL A 325 2.90 22.46 16.22
C VAL A 325 3.30 21.33 17.17
N PRO A 326 4.58 21.24 17.59
CA PRO A 326 4.97 20.31 18.63
C PRO A 326 4.14 20.49 19.91
N THR A 327 3.54 19.40 20.38
CA THR A 327 2.66 19.38 21.55
C THR A 327 2.62 17.98 22.15
N ASN A 328 2.64 17.92 23.48
CA ASN A 328 2.44 16.71 24.27
C ASN A 328 1.01 16.60 24.85
N GLN A 329 0.13 17.52 24.45
CA GLN A 329 -1.30 17.48 24.76
C GLN A 329 -2.06 17.18 23.47
N TRP A 330 -3.09 16.34 23.58
CA TRP A 330 -4.00 16.07 22.47
C TRP A 330 -4.62 17.38 21.98
N THR A 331 -4.30 17.75 20.75
CA THR A 331 -4.71 18.99 20.11
C THR A 331 -5.66 18.66 18.98
N GLU A 332 -6.82 19.31 18.96
CA GLU A 332 -7.75 19.18 17.86
C GLU A 332 -7.15 19.81 16.59
N PHE A 333 -7.30 19.15 15.45
CA PHE A 333 -7.06 19.71 14.14
C PHE A 333 -8.35 19.72 13.33
N GLU A 334 -8.47 20.70 12.43
CA GLU A 334 -9.54 20.78 11.45
C GLU A 334 -8.98 21.35 10.14
N ALA A 335 -9.41 20.80 9.02
CA ALA A 335 -9.10 21.29 7.68
C ALA A 335 -10.34 21.17 6.78
N ASP A 336 -10.73 22.27 6.15
CA ASP A 336 -11.75 22.27 5.10
C ASP A 336 -11.14 21.78 3.78
N PHE A 337 -11.95 21.07 2.98
CA PHE A 337 -11.56 20.71 1.62
C PHE A 337 -11.61 21.96 0.72
N VAL A 338 -10.46 22.31 0.14
CA VAL A 338 -10.36 23.41 -0.82
C VAL A 338 -10.51 22.85 -2.23
N PHE A 339 -11.66 23.12 -2.85
CA PHE A 339 -11.98 22.66 -4.20
C PHE A 339 -11.38 23.57 -5.29
N SER A 340 -10.77 22.97 -6.30
CA SER A 340 -10.27 23.66 -7.51
C SER A 340 -11.33 23.76 -8.61
N GLU A 341 -12.37 22.92 -8.54
CA GLU A 341 -13.48 22.85 -9.49
C GLU A 341 -14.77 22.33 -8.84
N ASP A 342 -15.90 22.51 -9.52
CA ASP A 342 -17.19 21.94 -9.10
C ASP A 342 -17.21 20.42 -9.29
N ILE A 343 -17.92 19.70 -8.41
CA ILE A 343 -18.06 18.25 -8.50
C ILE A 343 -19.03 17.86 -9.61
N ASP A 344 -18.58 16.98 -10.52
CA ASP A 344 -19.45 16.29 -11.45
C ASP A 344 -20.23 15.20 -10.70
N GLN A 345 -21.52 15.46 -10.45
CA GLN A 345 -22.40 14.55 -9.73
C GLN A 345 -22.63 13.23 -10.48
N THR A 346 -22.57 13.22 -11.81
CA THR A 346 -22.70 11.99 -12.59
C THR A 346 -21.46 11.13 -12.39
N LEU A 347 -20.27 11.73 -12.43
CA LEU A 347 -19.01 11.05 -12.17
C LEU A 347 -18.95 10.54 -10.73
N LEU A 348 -19.38 11.34 -9.75
CA LEU A 348 -19.45 10.94 -8.34
C LEU A 348 -20.37 9.74 -8.11
N ASN A 349 -21.58 9.77 -8.66
CA ASN A 349 -22.53 8.66 -8.56
C ASN A 349 -22.03 7.38 -9.26
N ASN A 350 -21.12 7.53 -10.22
CA ASN A 350 -20.42 6.43 -10.90
C ASN A 350 -19.05 6.10 -10.27
N ARG A 351 -18.79 6.54 -9.02
CA ARG A 351 -17.53 6.27 -8.29
C ARG A 351 -16.27 6.67 -9.07
N GLY A 352 -16.37 7.71 -9.89
CA GLY A 352 -15.29 8.25 -10.71
C GLY A 352 -14.33 9.19 -9.96
N TYR A 353 -14.41 9.21 -8.63
CA TYR A 353 -13.48 9.90 -7.75
C TYR A 353 -12.94 8.94 -6.70
N SER A 354 -11.75 9.23 -6.21
CA SER A 354 -11.14 8.54 -5.09
C SER A 354 -10.73 9.51 -3.98
N LEU A 355 -10.72 9.02 -2.76
CA LEU A 355 -10.31 9.76 -1.57
C LEU A 355 -9.15 9.05 -0.88
N ALA A 356 -8.09 9.80 -0.58
CA ALA A 356 -7.01 9.37 0.31
C ALA A 356 -7.01 10.24 1.57
N ILE A 357 -6.83 9.62 2.74
CA ILE A 357 -6.42 10.29 3.98
C ILE A 357 -5.00 9.80 4.28
N VAL A 358 -4.09 10.69 4.65
CA VAL A 358 -2.68 10.37 4.89
C VAL A 358 -2.18 11.08 6.15
N PHE A 359 -1.49 10.31 6.98
CA PHE A 359 -0.74 10.77 8.14
C PHE A 359 0.73 10.38 7.98
N SER A 360 1.65 11.28 8.29
CA SER A 360 3.10 11.01 8.28
C SER A 360 3.81 11.69 9.44
N SER A 361 4.74 10.99 10.09
CA SER A 361 5.58 11.56 11.15
C SER A 361 6.66 12.54 10.65
N SER A 362 6.97 12.50 9.35
CA SER A 362 7.89 13.44 8.68
C SER A 362 7.30 13.90 7.35
N VAL A 363 7.16 15.21 7.17
CA VAL A 363 6.55 15.84 5.98
C VAL A 363 7.33 15.56 4.69
N ASP A 364 8.67 15.50 4.77
CA ASP A 364 9.55 15.18 3.65
C ASP A 364 9.95 13.69 3.63
N GLY A 365 9.28 12.86 4.44
CA GLY A 365 9.67 11.48 4.73
C GLY A 365 9.69 10.55 3.51
N ALA A 366 8.81 10.81 2.53
CA ALA A 366 8.77 10.10 1.25
C ALA A 366 10.08 10.26 0.45
N TYR A 367 10.76 11.40 0.60
CA TYR A 367 12.07 11.68 -0.02
C TYR A 367 13.25 11.26 0.86
N PHE A 368 12.99 10.45 1.90
CA PHE A 368 13.98 10.02 2.90
C PHE A 368 14.64 11.17 3.66
N LYS A 369 13.92 12.29 3.84
CA LYS A 369 14.36 13.46 4.61
C LYS A 369 13.43 13.64 5.82
N GLY A 370 13.99 14.01 6.96
CA GLY A 370 13.24 14.09 8.22
C GLY A 370 14.14 13.86 9.40
N ALA A 371 13.60 13.80 10.61
CA ALA A 371 14.35 13.49 11.81
C ALA A 371 13.96 12.11 12.36
N ILE A 372 14.96 11.26 12.61
CA ILE A 372 14.73 9.99 13.31
C ILE A 372 14.17 10.31 14.71
N GLY A 373 13.10 9.62 15.09
CA GLY A 373 12.39 9.84 16.35
C GLY A 373 11.20 10.80 16.25
N SER A 374 11.04 11.54 15.14
CA SER A 374 9.82 12.33 14.90
C SER A 374 8.60 11.46 15.07
N THR A 375 7.70 11.86 15.96
CA THR A 375 6.55 11.05 16.40
C THR A 375 5.27 11.86 16.24
N LEU A 376 4.33 11.30 15.49
CA LEU A 376 2.97 11.81 15.32
C LEU A 376 2.00 10.77 15.92
N LEU A 377 1.19 11.22 16.88
CA LEU A 377 0.06 10.45 17.40
C LEU A 377 -1.24 10.97 16.77
N ILE A 378 -2.14 10.09 16.34
CA ILE A 378 -3.42 10.44 15.70
C ILE A 378 -4.56 9.65 16.33
N ASP A 379 -5.68 10.32 16.62
CA ASP A 379 -6.88 9.69 17.17
C ASP A 379 -8.19 10.43 16.77
N LYS A 380 -9.32 9.73 16.88
CA LYS A 380 -10.70 10.19 16.67
C LYS A 380 -10.88 11.07 15.44
N VAL A 381 -10.48 10.54 14.30
CA VAL A 381 -10.56 11.22 13.02
C VAL A 381 -11.97 11.15 12.46
N GLU A 382 -12.47 12.28 11.97
CA GLU A 382 -13.76 12.37 11.30
C GLU A 382 -13.60 12.99 9.90
N LEU A 383 -14.14 12.30 8.90
CA LEU A 383 -14.38 12.85 7.58
C LEU A 383 -15.87 13.22 7.47
N ILE A 384 -16.14 14.50 7.29
CA ILE A 384 -17.48 15.04 7.13
C ILE A 384 -17.73 15.22 5.63
N CYS A 385 -18.89 14.76 5.18
CA CYS A 385 -19.36 14.90 3.81
C CYS A 385 -20.59 15.80 3.77
N THR A 386 -20.88 16.40 2.60
CA THR A 386 -22.15 17.11 2.40
C THR A 386 -23.31 16.12 2.34
N ASP A 387 -24.50 16.57 2.74
CA ASP A 387 -25.75 15.81 2.63
C ASP A 387 -25.95 15.24 1.22
N ILE A 388 -26.57 14.07 1.15
CA ILE A 388 -26.99 13.47 -0.12
C ILE A 388 -28.12 14.31 -0.71
N GLN A 389 -27.88 14.93 -1.87
CA GLN A 389 -28.90 15.62 -2.66
C GLN A 389 -29.76 14.65 -3.48
#